data_AF-A0A925W926-F1
#
_entry.id   AF-A0A925W926-F1
#
_cell.length_a   1.000
_cell.length_b   1.000
_cell.length_c   1.000
_cell.angle_alpha   90.00
_cell.angle_beta   90.00
_cell.angle_gamma   90.00
#
_symmetry.space_group_name_H-M   'P 1'
#
loop_
_entity.id
_entity.type
_entity.pdbx_description
1 polymer ?
#
loop_
_entity_poly.entity_id
_entity_poly.type
_entity_poly.pdbx_seq_one_letter_code
_entity_poly.pdbx_strand_id
1 'polypeptide(L)'
;MTPVPPLPADLLLHFLLGLAVLLLLARLLGRLGERVGLPAIVGELLTGVLLGPSLLGWIAPDLAGWLLPTAPEQMHLLDAVGQLGLLLLVG
;
A
#
# COMPACT_ATOMS: atom_id res chain seq x y z
N MET A 1 -13.16 -21.18 -21.85
CA MET A 1 -12.88 -20.41 -20.62
C MET A 1 -11.83 -21.19 -19.85
N THR A 2 -10.55 -20.85 -20.01
CA THR A 2 -9.49 -21.48 -19.23
C THR A 2 -9.69 -21.07 -17.76
N PRO A 3 -9.72 -22.01 -16.81
CA PRO A 3 -9.84 -21.67 -15.39
C PRO A 3 -8.73 -20.69 -15.04
N VAL A 4 -9.09 -19.54 -14.45
CA VAL A 4 -8.11 -18.63 -13.86
C VAL A 4 -7.37 -19.44 -12.81
N PRO A 5 -6.03 -19.57 -12.91
CA PRO A 5 -5.27 -20.33 -11.93
C PRO A 5 -5.55 -19.77 -10.53
N PRO A 6 -5.76 -20.63 -9.52
CA PRO A 6 -5.99 -20.16 -8.16
C PRO A 6 -4.79 -19.32 -7.72
N LEU A 7 -5.06 -18.11 -7.22
CA LEU A 7 -4.04 -17.26 -6.61
C LEU A 7 -3.36 -18.08 -5.50
N PRO A 8 -2.04 -18.30 -5.59
CA PRO A 8 -1.34 -19.07 -4.56
C PRO A 8 -1.48 -18.34 -3.22
N ALA A 9 -1.78 -19.11 -2.15
CA ALA A 9 -2.02 -18.57 -0.83
C ALA A 9 -0.84 -17.70 -0.34
N ASP A 10 0.38 -18.08 -0.70
CA ASP A 10 1.59 -17.33 -0.38
C ASP A 10 1.57 -15.90 -0.94
N LEU A 11 1.10 -15.72 -2.17
CA LEU A 11 1.04 -14.42 -2.83
C LEU A 11 -0.02 -13.52 -2.18
N LEU A 12 -1.16 -14.10 -1.78
CA LEU A 12 -2.21 -13.41 -1.05
C LEU A 12 -1.72 -12.96 0.33
N LEU A 13 -1.00 -13.82 1.05
CA LEU A 13 -0.42 -13.51 2.36
C LEU A 13 0.61 -12.39 2.28
N HIS A 14 1.51 -12.42 1.29
CA HIS A 14 2.47 -11.35 1.04
C HIS A 14 1.75 -10.02 0.76
N PHE A 15 0.71 -10.04 -0.08
CA PHE A 15 -0.08 -8.85 -0.38
C PHE A 15 -0.79 -8.29 0.88
N LEU A 16 -1.48 -9.13 1.65
CA LEU A 16 -2.13 -8.70 2.90
C LEU A 16 -1.14 -8.14 3.91
N LEU A 17 0.03 -8.76 4.03
CA LEU A 17 1.09 -8.31 4.93
C LEU A 17 1.62 -6.94 4.49
N GLY A 18 1.92 -6.76 3.20
CA GLY A 18 2.36 -5.48 2.63
C GLY A 18 1.31 -4.38 2.84
N LEU A 19 0.03 -4.69 2.58
CA LEU A 19 -1.09 -3.78 2.82
C LEU A 19 -1.22 -3.42 4.30
N ALA A 20 -1.12 -4.39 5.21
CA ALA A 20 -1.19 -4.15 6.64
C ALA A 20 -0.04 -3.24 7.13
N VAL A 21 1.19 -3.48 6.66
CA VAL A 21 2.35 -2.64 6.98
C VAL A 21 2.16 -1.22 6.44
N LEU A 22 1.67 -1.08 5.21
CA LEU A 22 1.36 0.21 4.60
C LEU A 22 0.34 1.00 5.44
N LEU A 23 -0.78 0.39 5.80
CA LEU A 23 -1.82 1.01 6.62
C LEU A 23 -1.30 1.38 8.02
N LEU A 24 -0.48 0.52 8.62
CA LEU A 24 0.08 0.75 9.94
C LEU A 24 1.07 1.93 9.92
N LEU A 25 1.92 2.03 8.89
CA LEU A 25 2.78 3.19 8.69
C LEU A 25 1.96 4.45 8.44
N ALA A 26 0.92 4.39 7.60
CA ALA A 26 0.05 5.54 7.34
C ALA A 26 -0.59 6.06 8.63
N ARG A 27 -1.06 5.15 9.47
CA ARG A 27 -1.63 5.46 10.79
C ARG A 27 -0.60 6.06 11.74
N LEU A 28 0.62 5.52 11.76
CA LEU A 28 1.69 6.02 12.62
C LEU A 28 2.13 7.42 12.23
N LEU A 29 2.39 7.67 10.94
CA LEU A 29 2.79 8.99 10.44
C LEU A 29 1.64 9.99 10.51
N GLY A 30 0.39 9.58 10.23
CA GLY A 30 -0.81 10.40 10.44
C GLY A 30 -0.90 10.90 11.88
N ARG A 31 -0.74 9.99 12.85
CA ARG A 31 -0.69 10.36 14.29
C ARG A 31 0.51 11.20 14.67
N LEU A 32 1.66 10.98 14.05
CA LEU A 32 2.83 11.84 14.26
C LEU A 32 2.56 13.26 13.74
N GLY A 33 1.91 13.37 12.58
CA GLY A 33 1.49 14.63 11.99
C GLY A 33 0.53 15.40 12.89
N GLU A 34 -0.49 14.70 13.43
CA GLU A 34 -1.41 15.28 14.41
C GLU A 34 -0.68 15.84 15.64
N ARG A 35 0.36 15.14 16.13
CA ARG A 35 1.18 15.62 17.26
C ARG A 35 1.98 16.88 16.95
N VAL A 36 2.31 17.12 15.69
CA VAL A 36 3.02 18.32 15.22
C VAL A 36 2.05 19.46 14.88
N GLY A 37 0.74 19.23 15.00
CA GLY A 37 -0.31 20.21 14.65
C GLY A 37 -0.70 20.21 13.18
N LEU A 38 -0.27 19.19 12.41
CA LEU A 38 -0.67 18.98 11.02
C LEU A 38 -1.94 18.09 10.96
N PRO A 39 -2.81 18.28 9.96
CA PRO A 39 -3.93 17.36 9.74
C PRO A 39 -3.44 15.93 9.49
N ALA A 40 -4.12 14.92 10.03
CA ALA A 40 -3.76 13.51 9.88
C ALA A 40 -3.52 13.08 8.42
N ILE A 41 -4.34 13.60 7.50
CA ILE A 41 -4.26 13.34 6.06
C ILE A 41 -2.88 13.70 5.50
N VAL A 42 -2.18 14.70 6.05
CA VAL A 42 -0.84 15.08 5.60
C VAL A 42 0.18 13.99 5.94
N GLY A 43 0.08 13.37 7.12
CA GLY A 43 0.94 12.25 7.52
C GLY A 43 0.65 10.98 6.72
N GLU A 44 -0.62 10.73 6.38
CA GLU A 44 -1.03 9.61 5.52
C GLU A 44 -0.52 9.79 4.08
N LEU A 45 -0.64 10.99 3.50
CA LEU A 45 -0.11 11.31 2.17
C LEU A 45 1.42 11.24 2.14
N LEU A 46 2.11 11.74 3.18
CA LEU A 46 3.56 11.62 3.32
C LEU A 46 4.00 10.15 3.38
N THR A 47 3.22 9.29 4.02
CA THR A 47 3.47 7.85 4.01
C THR A 47 3.43 7.30 2.59
N GLY A 48 2.38 7.61 1.82
CA GLY A 48 2.28 7.19 0.42
C GLY A 48 3.43 7.69 -0.46
N VAL A 49 3.91 8.91 -0.21
CA VAL A 49 5.06 9.48 -0.93
C VAL A 49 6.38 8.81 -0.53
N LEU A 50 6.59 8.58 0.77
CA LEU A 50 7.81 7.94 1.29
C LEU A 50 7.91 6.46 0.94
N LEU A 51 6.79 5.74 1.01
CA LEU A 51 6.69 4.32 0.66
C LEU A 51 6.40 4.08 -0.82
N GLY A 52 6.11 5.13 -1.58
CA GLY A 52 5.89 5.04 -3.02
C GLY A 52 7.14 4.52 -3.74
N PRO A 53 6.97 3.81 -4.86
CA PRO A 53 8.08 3.24 -5.62
C PRO A 53 9.07 4.31 -6.10
N SER A 54 8.62 5.55 -6.27
CA SER A 54 9.45 6.68 -6.71
C SER A 54 10.50 7.13 -5.70
N LEU A 55 10.21 7.04 -4.39
CA LEU A 55 11.09 7.53 -3.33
C LEU A 55 11.74 6.36 -2.58
N LEU A 56 10.96 5.35 -2.21
CA LEU A 56 11.47 4.14 -1.57
C LEU A 56 12.31 3.30 -2.54
N GLY A 57 11.92 3.25 -3.82
CA GLY A 57 12.71 2.55 -4.85
C GLY A 57 14.05 3.21 -5.17
N TRP A 58 14.21 4.51 -4.88
CA TRP A 58 15.48 5.23 -5.00
C TRP A 58 16.40 5.05 -3.79
N ILE A 59 15.84 5.00 -2.57
CA ILE A 59 16.61 4.91 -1.32
C ILE A 59 16.92 3.46 -0.92
N ALA A 60 15.96 2.54 -1.11
CA ALA A 60 16.05 1.16 -0.69
C ALA A 60 15.26 0.22 -1.63
N PRO A 61 15.80 -0.12 -2.81
CA PRO A 61 15.11 -0.92 -3.84
C PRO A 61 14.74 -2.33 -3.35
N ASP A 62 15.56 -2.97 -2.52
CA ASP A 62 15.25 -4.28 -1.91
C ASP A 62 14.03 -4.21 -0.98
N LEU A 63 13.93 -3.16 -0.16
CA LEU A 63 12.79 -2.94 0.73
C LEU A 63 11.53 -2.62 -0.07
N ALA A 64 11.66 -1.80 -1.13
CA ALA A 64 10.56 -1.51 -2.04
C ALA A 64 10.06 -2.78 -2.76
N GLY A 65 10.95 -3.65 -3.21
CA GLY A 65 10.59 -4.92 -3.87
C GLY A 65 9.93 -5.95 -2.94
N TRP A 66 10.20 -5.88 -1.64
CA TRP A 66 9.57 -6.74 -0.63
C TRP A 66 8.22 -6.21 -0.14
N LEU A 67 8.10 -4.88 -0.03
CA LEU A 67 6.91 -4.23 0.55
C LEU A 67 5.86 -3.85 -0.49
N LEU A 68 6.28 -3.52 -1.72
CA LEU A 68 5.37 -3.22 -2.81
C LEU A 68 5.15 -4.46 -3.69
N PRO A 69 3.91 -4.67 -4.15
CA PRO A 69 3.59 -5.77 -5.03
C PRO A 69 4.36 -5.67 -6.36
N THR A 70 5.32 -6.56 -6.56
CA THR A 70 6.15 -6.63 -7.78
C THR A 70 5.54 -7.53 -8.85
N ALA A 71 4.62 -8.42 -8.48
CA ALA A 71 3.89 -9.28 -9.42
C ALA A 71 2.69 -8.55 -10.05
N PRO A 72 2.44 -8.70 -11.36
CA PRO A 72 1.34 -8.04 -12.04
C PRO A 72 -0.04 -8.42 -11.49
N GLU A 73 -0.23 -9.63 -10.94
CA GLU A 73 -1.50 -9.99 -10.29
C GLU A 73 -1.72 -9.25 -8.96
N GLN A 74 -0.68 -9.03 -8.17
CA GLN A 74 -0.79 -8.29 -6.91
C GLN A 74 -1.05 -6.79 -7.15
N MET A 75 -0.51 -6.22 -8.24
CA MET A 75 -0.79 -4.85 -8.62
C MET A 75 -2.27 -4.64 -8.95
N HIS A 76 -2.91 -5.60 -9.64
CA HIS A 76 -4.36 -5.57 -9.89
C HIS A 76 -5.18 -5.67 -8.60
N LEU A 77 -4.73 -6.46 -7.61
CA LEU A 77 -5.37 -6.52 -6.30
C LEU A 77 -5.26 -5.18 -5.56
N LEU A 78 -4.09 -4.53 -5.62
CA LEU A 78 -3.90 -3.20 -5.02
C LEU A 78 -4.79 -2.15 -5.68
N ASP A 79 -4.89 -2.16 -7.01
CA ASP A 79 -5.73 -1.23 -7.77
C ASP A 79 -7.22 -1.43 -7.47
N ALA A 80 -7.68 -2.69 -7.42
CA ALA A 80 -9.04 -3.02 -7.01
C ALA A 80 -9.33 -2.52 -5.58
N VAL A 81 -8.42 -2.75 -4.62
CA VAL A 81 -8.59 -2.25 -3.25
C VAL A 81 -8.58 -0.71 -3.21
N GLY A 82 -7.71 -0.07 -3.97
CA GLY A 82 -7.63 1.39 -4.07
C GLY A 82 -8.91 2.01 -4.66
N GLN A 83 -9.44 1.43 -5.73
CA GLN A 83 -10.72 1.84 -6.31
C GLN A 83 -11.89 1.60 -5.37
N LEU A 84 -11.93 0.46 -4.66
CA LEU A 84 -12.96 0.23 -3.64
C LEU A 84 -12.87 1.27 -2.53
N GLY A 85 -11.68 1.59 -2.05
CA GLY A 85 -11.47 2.65 -1.06
C GLY A 85 -11.94 4.02 -1.56
N LEU A 86 -11.60 4.38 -2.81
CA LEU A 86 -12.04 5.62 -3.44
C LEU A 86 -13.55 5.67 -3.63
N LEU A 87 -14.16 4.57 -4.09
CA LEU A 87 -15.61 4.46 -4.24
C LEU A 87 -16.33 4.62 -2.89
N LEU A 88 -15.79 4.05 -1.81
CA LEU A 88 -16.34 4.23 -0.46
C LEU A 88 -16.14 5.65 0.08
N LEU A 89 -15.14 6.38 -0.41
CA LEU A 89 -14.88 7.77 -0.04
C LEU A 89 -15.78 8.76 -0.80
N VAL A 90 -16.08 8.47 -2.06
CA VAL A 90 -16.85 9.33 -2.97
C VAL A 90 -18.35 9.00 -2.97
N GLY A 91 -18.69 7.73 -2.73
CA GLY A 91 -20.06 7.20 -2.77
C GLY A 91 -20.87 7.45 -1.50
#